data_AF-A0AAV5N8V1-F1
#
_entry.id   AF-A0AAV5N8V1-F1
#
_cell.length_a   1.000
_cell.length_b   1.000
_cell.length_c   1.000
_cell.angle_alpha   90.00
_cell.angle_beta   90.00
_cell.angle_gamma   90.00
#
_symmetry.space_group_name_H-M   'P 1'
#
loop_
_entity.id
_entity.type
_entity.pdbx_description
1 polymer ?
#
loop_
_entity_poly.entity_id
_entity_poly.type
_entity_poly.pdbx_seq_one_letter_code
_entity_poly.pdbx_strand_id
1 'polypeptide(L)'
;MSNDVYGYLEPTLGMNEAALLKEYIKNSSLNIQSITEKELFNYPSEFIPTKELFIFDIADGPNSINATYLIDYLEYDPESCDIGFPSDPKKRLNILLDTLVDMIKITNAKKMVVAMTDCNQIETIKKINLSELYDVIHADFEKYRAPPDTLYEITV
;
A
#
# COMPACT_ATOMS: atom_id res chain seq x y z
N MET A 1 15.85 3.64 -7.17
CA MET A 1 14.47 3.15 -7.31
C MET A 1 14.17 2.48 -6.00
N SER A 2 13.36 3.14 -5.17
CA SER A 2 12.87 2.60 -3.91
C SER A 2 11.36 2.54 -4.09
N ASN A 3 10.87 1.32 -4.30
CA ASN A 3 9.44 1.11 -4.46
C ASN A 3 8.80 1.22 -3.09
N ASP A 4 8.04 2.27 -2.86
CA ASP A 4 7.54 2.60 -1.53
C ASP A 4 6.01 2.64 -1.54
N VAL A 5 5.42 1.98 -0.54
CA VAL A 5 3.98 1.92 -0.30
C VAL A 5 3.72 2.34 1.14
N TYR A 6 3.09 3.49 1.33
CA TYR A 6 2.83 4.04 2.66
C TYR A 6 1.58 4.91 2.65
N GLY A 7 0.93 5.02 3.79
CA GLY A 7 -0.39 5.62 3.88
C GLY A 7 -0.95 5.66 5.29
N TYR A 8 -2.25 5.94 5.39
CA TYR A 8 -2.97 5.96 6.65
C TYR A 8 -4.45 5.59 6.49
N LEU A 9 -5.05 5.18 7.61
CA LEU A 9 -6.47 4.83 7.72
C LEU A 9 -7.25 5.90 8.48
N GLU A 10 -8.46 6.19 8.02
CA GLU A 10 -9.45 7.03 8.71
C GLU A 10 -10.77 6.27 8.95
N PRO A 11 -11.44 6.49 10.10
CA PRO A 11 -11.07 7.37 11.22
C PRO A 11 -9.99 6.76 12.12
N THR A 12 -9.68 7.44 13.24
CA THR A 12 -8.86 6.88 14.33
C THR A 12 -9.40 5.51 14.76
N LEU A 13 -8.50 4.55 14.92
CA LEU A 13 -8.87 3.18 15.31
C LEU A 13 -9.33 3.12 16.76
N GLY A 14 -10.41 2.38 17.00
CA GLY A 14 -10.77 1.95 18.34
C GLY A 14 -9.82 0.87 18.85
N MET A 15 -9.85 0.60 20.16
CA MET A 15 -8.97 -0.40 20.78
C MET A 15 -9.11 -1.80 20.17
N ASN A 16 -10.34 -2.18 19.79
CA ASN A 16 -10.60 -3.50 19.20
C ASN A 16 -10.05 -3.59 17.77
N GLU A 17 -10.32 -2.58 16.94
CA GLU A 17 -9.83 -2.51 15.57
C GLU A 17 -8.30 -2.50 15.53
N ALA A 18 -7.66 -1.75 16.43
CA ALA A 18 -6.21 -1.72 16.56
C ALA A 18 -5.64 -3.08 16.98
N ALA A 19 -6.31 -3.81 17.88
CA ALA A 19 -5.88 -5.15 18.30
C ALA A 19 -5.99 -6.17 17.15
N LEU A 20 -7.11 -6.16 16.42
CA LEU A 20 -7.32 -7.03 15.26
C LEU A 20 -6.33 -6.74 14.13
N LEU A 21 -6.09 -5.46 13.83
CA LEU A 21 -5.12 -5.06 12.84
C LEU A 21 -3.70 -5.49 13.24
N LYS A 22 -3.33 -5.34 14.51
CA LYS A 22 -2.04 -5.79 15.03
C LYS A 22 -1.86 -7.31 14.90
N GLU A 23 -2.91 -8.09 15.15
CA GLU A 23 -2.89 -9.53 14.96
C GLU A 23 -2.74 -9.89 13.47
N TYR A 24 -3.47 -9.21 12.58
CA TYR A 24 -3.32 -9.37 11.15
C TYR A 24 -1.89 -9.10 10.67
N ILE A 25 -1.33 -7.95 11.07
CA ILE A 25 0.05 -7.56 10.72
C ILE A 25 1.06 -8.62 11.17
N LYS A 26 0.90 -9.15 12.39
CA LYS A 26 1.79 -10.19 12.91
C LYS A 26 1.79 -11.49 12.08
N ASN A 27 0.64 -11.80 11.47
CA ASN A 27 0.47 -13.01 10.65
C ASN A 27 0.62 -12.75 9.15
N SER A 28 0.87 -11.50 8.74
CA SER A 28 1.06 -11.13 7.35
C SER A 28 2.39 -11.67 6.81
N SER A 29 2.41 -12.04 5.53
CA SER A 29 3.65 -12.32 4.81
C SER A 29 4.38 -11.04 4.42
N LEU A 30 3.67 -9.92 4.32
CA LEU A 30 4.25 -8.60 4.06
C LEU A 30 4.75 -7.98 5.36
N ASN A 31 5.76 -7.12 5.25
CA ASN A 31 6.18 -6.29 6.38
C ASN A 31 5.33 -5.03 6.40
N ILE A 32 4.37 -4.98 7.32
CA ILE A 32 3.52 -3.81 7.55
C ILE A 32 3.96 -3.19 8.86
N GLN A 33 4.45 -1.96 8.83
CA GLN A 33 4.92 -1.27 10.03
C GLN A 33 4.09 -0.03 10.32
N SER A 34 4.05 0.36 11.58
CA SER A 34 3.49 1.65 11.97
C SER A 34 4.58 2.70 11.87
N ILE A 35 4.28 3.77 11.15
CA ILE A 35 5.17 4.93 10.98
C ILE A 35 4.50 6.19 11.54
N THR A 36 5.21 7.31 11.48
CA THR A 36 4.72 8.63 11.88
C THR A 36 4.39 9.50 10.67
N GLU A 37 3.65 10.58 10.90
CA GLU A 37 3.35 11.60 9.87
C GLU A 37 4.60 12.20 9.20
N LYS A 38 5.75 12.17 9.89
CA LYS A 38 7.04 12.67 9.38
C LYS A 38 7.66 11.75 8.33
N GLU A 39 7.18 10.52 8.28
CA GLU A 39 7.63 9.47 7.35
C GLU A 39 6.70 9.35 6.13
N LEU A 40 5.62 10.15 6.07
CA LEU A 40 4.82 10.37 4.86
C LEU A 40 5.56 11.30 3.89
N PHE A 41 6.67 10.82 3.35
CA PHE A 41 7.54 11.61 2.50
C PHE A 41 6.80 12.16 1.27
N ASN A 42 7.02 13.44 0.97
CA ASN A 42 6.47 14.12 -0.21
C ASN A 42 4.94 14.09 -0.34
N TYR A 43 4.21 13.75 0.73
CA TYR A 43 2.77 13.96 0.80
C TYR A 43 2.45 15.46 0.67
N PRO A 44 1.48 15.84 -0.18
CA PRO A 44 0.95 17.20 -0.19
C PRO A 44 0.43 17.57 1.21
N SER A 45 0.59 18.82 1.61
CA SER A 45 0.32 19.24 2.99
C SER A 45 -1.13 19.04 3.41
N GLU A 46 -2.06 19.10 2.46
CA GLU A 46 -3.48 18.82 2.66
C GLU A 46 -3.81 17.33 2.92
N PHE A 47 -2.88 16.42 2.64
CA PHE A 47 -2.97 14.98 2.91
C PHE A 47 -2.15 14.56 4.14
N ILE A 48 -1.45 15.48 4.81
CA ILE A 48 -0.79 15.14 6.08
C ILE A 48 -1.87 15.06 7.18
N PRO A 49 -2.00 13.91 7.87
CA PRO A 49 -3.02 13.75 8.88
C PRO A 49 -2.73 14.66 10.07
N THR A 50 -3.77 15.35 10.55
CA THR A 50 -3.70 16.22 11.74
C THR A 50 -4.28 15.58 13.00
N LYS A 51 -4.82 14.36 12.85
CA LYS A 51 -5.40 13.55 13.92
C LYS A 51 -4.53 12.33 14.12
N GLU A 52 -4.64 11.72 15.30
CA GLU A 52 -4.00 10.45 15.61
C GLU A 52 -4.67 9.34 14.78
N LEU A 53 -4.05 8.99 13.67
CA LEU A 53 -4.49 7.95 12.74
C LEU A 53 -3.48 6.80 12.74
N PHE A 54 -3.92 5.63 12.26
CA PHE A 54 -2.97 4.56 11.99
C PHE A 54 -2.27 4.86 10.67
N ILE A 55 -0.98 5.19 10.75
CA ILE A 55 -0.11 5.48 9.62
C ILE A 55 0.84 4.30 9.44
N PHE A 56 1.04 3.86 8.20
CA PHE A 56 1.75 2.63 7.88
C PHE A 56 2.69 2.74 6.69
N ASP A 57 3.68 1.86 6.67
CA ASP A 57 4.41 1.42 5.48
C ASP A 57 4.14 -0.06 5.19
N ILE A 58 4.29 -0.47 3.93
CA ILE A 58 4.22 -1.85 3.48
C ILE A 58 5.45 -2.16 2.63
N ALA A 59 6.16 -3.22 2.99
CA ALA A 59 7.32 -3.75 2.29
C ALA A 59 7.14 -5.25 1.97
N ASP A 60 8.01 -5.77 1.09
CA ASP A 60 7.92 -7.12 0.51
C ASP A 60 7.75 -8.25 1.53
N GLY A 61 8.50 -8.22 2.64
CA GLY A 61 8.45 -9.25 3.66
C GLY A 61 9.18 -8.83 4.94
N PRO A 62 9.18 -9.66 6.01
CA PRO A 62 9.53 -9.24 7.37
C PRO A 62 10.90 -8.56 7.57
N ASN A 63 11.83 -8.74 6.63
CA ASN A 63 13.17 -8.16 6.69
C ASN A 63 13.44 -7.11 5.58
N SER A 64 12.40 -6.76 4.82
CA SER A 64 12.48 -5.82 3.70
C SER A 64 12.14 -4.41 4.18
N ILE A 65 12.87 -3.43 3.65
CA ILE A 65 12.65 -2.00 3.95
C ILE A 65 11.76 -1.30 2.92
N ASN A 66 11.47 -1.95 1.80
CA ASN A 66 10.68 -1.41 0.70
C ASN A 66 9.89 -2.51 -0.02
N ALA A 67 9.00 -2.10 -0.92
CA ALA A 67 8.10 -2.95 -1.70
C ALA A 67 8.68 -3.25 -3.10
N THR A 68 10.00 -3.49 -3.19
CA THR A 68 10.71 -3.67 -4.47
C THR A 68 10.00 -4.70 -5.34
N TYR A 69 9.80 -5.92 -4.85
CA TYR A 69 9.18 -6.98 -5.64
C TYR A 69 7.66 -6.86 -5.71
N LEU A 70 7.03 -6.40 -4.63
CA LEU A 70 5.57 -6.35 -4.49
C LEU A 70 4.91 -5.45 -5.54
N ILE A 71 5.52 -4.29 -5.84
CA ILE A 71 4.99 -3.33 -6.82
C ILE A 71 5.90 -3.15 -8.04
N ASP A 72 6.98 -3.91 -8.19
CA ASP A 72 7.66 -3.96 -9.49
C ASP A 72 6.75 -4.63 -10.52
N TYR A 73 6.51 -3.94 -11.64
CA TYR A 73 5.62 -4.37 -12.70
C TYR A 73 6.30 -5.16 -13.84
N LEU A 74 7.51 -5.67 -13.57
CA LEU A 74 8.24 -6.57 -14.46
C LEU A 74 7.84 -8.04 -14.27
N GLU A 75 7.79 -8.80 -15.35
CA GLU A 75 7.65 -10.26 -15.27
C GLU A 75 9.02 -10.87 -14.93
N TYR A 76 9.08 -11.66 -13.86
CA TYR A 76 10.28 -12.39 -13.47
C TYR A 76 10.30 -13.77 -14.11
N ASP A 77 11.49 -14.37 -14.28
CA ASP A 77 11.58 -15.74 -14.80
C ASP A 77 11.12 -16.75 -13.72
N PRO A 78 9.98 -17.43 -13.90
CA PRO A 78 9.46 -18.37 -12.91
C PRO A 78 10.32 -19.63 -12.75
N GLU A 79 11.15 -19.97 -13.75
CA GLU A 79 11.96 -21.20 -13.74
C GLU A 79 13.28 -21.01 -13.00
N SER A 80 13.83 -19.79 -12.99
CA SER A 80 15.18 -19.52 -12.48
C SER A 80 15.26 -18.51 -11.34
N CYS A 81 14.17 -17.79 -11.04
CA CYS A 81 14.15 -16.73 -10.04
C CYS A 81 13.12 -17.00 -8.94
N ASP A 82 13.59 -17.37 -7.75
CA ASP A 82 12.76 -17.43 -6.55
C ASP A 82 12.90 -16.13 -5.75
N ILE A 83 11.95 -15.20 -5.97
CA ILE A 83 11.88 -13.91 -5.28
C ILE A 83 10.95 -13.96 -4.05
N GLY A 84 10.43 -15.13 -3.67
CA GLY A 84 9.44 -15.26 -2.60
C GLY A 84 8.05 -14.70 -2.95
N PHE A 85 7.82 -14.35 -4.21
CA PHE A 85 6.56 -13.82 -4.76
C PHE A 85 6.22 -14.49 -6.09
N PRO A 86 4.94 -14.45 -6.53
CA PRO A 86 4.58 -14.83 -7.90
C PRO A 86 5.42 -14.11 -8.94
N SER A 87 5.81 -14.78 -10.02
CA SER A 87 6.56 -14.18 -11.14
C SER A 87 5.78 -13.12 -11.93
N ASP A 88 4.45 -13.27 -11.91
CA ASP A 88 3.48 -12.40 -12.58
C ASP A 88 3.26 -11.11 -11.76
N PRO A 89 3.56 -9.92 -12.33
CA PRO A 89 3.44 -8.65 -11.63
C PRO A 89 2.01 -8.33 -11.22
N LYS A 90 1.00 -8.76 -11.98
CA LYS A 90 -0.41 -8.54 -11.60
C LYS A 90 -0.79 -9.35 -10.37
N LYS A 91 -0.28 -10.58 -10.27
CA LYS A 91 -0.50 -11.41 -9.08
C LYS A 91 0.19 -10.82 -7.85
N ARG A 92 1.39 -10.24 -8.00
CA ARG A 92 2.06 -9.53 -6.90
C ARG A 92 1.30 -8.28 -6.48
N LEU A 93 0.87 -7.46 -7.44
CA LEU A 93 0.05 -6.29 -7.14
C LEU A 93 -1.26 -6.69 -6.44
N ASN A 94 -1.89 -7.79 -6.83
CA ASN A 94 -3.08 -8.29 -6.12
C ASN A 94 -2.83 -8.60 -4.65
N ILE A 95 -1.64 -9.11 -4.27
CA ILE A 95 -1.30 -9.33 -2.86
C ILE A 95 -1.38 -8.01 -2.09
N LEU A 96 -0.82 -6.93 -2.64
CA LEU A 96 -0.92 -5.61 -2.03
C LEU A 96 -2.38 -5.15 -1.95
N LEU A 97 -3.13 -5.24 -3.05
CA LEU A 97 -4.53 -4.78 -3.10
C LEU A 97 -5.43 -5.55 -2.12
N ASP A 98 -5.24 -6.86 -2.02
CA ASP A 98 -5.91 -7.71 -1.03
C ASP A 98 -5.55 -7.26 0.40
N THR A 99 -4.27 -6.97 0.67
CA THR A 99 -3.83 -6.42 1.97
C THR A 99 -4.51 -5.09 2.29
N LEU A 100 -4.59 -4.16 1.35
CA LEU A 100 -5.26 -2.87 1.57
C LEU A 100 -6.75 -3.06 1.86
N VAL A 101 -7.42 -3.95 1.12
CA VAL A 101 -8.84 -4.30 1.33
C VAL A 101 -9.06 -4.92 2.71
N ASP A 102 -8.18 -5.84 3.13
CA ASP A 102 -8.25 -6.49 4.43
C ASP A 102 -8.06 -5.46 5.56
N MET A 103 -7.06 -4.60 5.46
CA MET A 103 -6.84 -3.52 6.43
C MET A 103 -8.07 -2.62 6.58
N ILE A 104 -8.70 -2.24 5.46
CA ILE A 104 -9.95 -1.45 5.47
C ILE A 104 -11.08 -2.21 6.18
N LYS A 105 -11.29 -3.49 5.85
CA LYS A 105 -12.36 -4.31 6.44
C LYS A 105 -12.14 -4.57 7.92
N ILE A 106 -10.94 -4.95 8.32
CA ILE A 106 -10.58 -5.25 9.72
C ILE A 106 -10.79 -4.03 10.62
N THR A 107 -10.47 -2.84 10.11
CA THR A 107 -10.58 -1.59 10.86
C THR A 107 -11.91 -0.88 10.71
N ASN A 108 -12.80 -1.37 9.83
CA ASN A 108 -14.00 -0.64 9.41
C ASN A 108 -13.71 0.80 8.95
N ALA A 109 -12.54 1.02 8.33
CA ALA A 109 -12.14 2.33 7.84
C ALA A 109 -13.18 2.89 6.85
N LYS A 110 -13.36 4.20 6.89
CA LYS A 110 -14.20 4.96 5.94
C LYS A 110 -13.39 5.53 4.80
N LYS A 111 -12.09 5.68 5.03
CA LYS A 111 -11.14 6.15 4.03
C LYS A 111 -9.76 5.57 4.28
N MET A 112 -9.06 5.26 3.21
CA MET A 112 -7.62 4.98 3.21
C MET A 112 -6.96 5.97 2.28
N VAL A 113 -5.85 6.56 2.70
CA VAL A 113 -4.95 7.28 1.80
C VAL A 113 -3.67 6.48 1.68
N VAL A 114 -3.24 6.16 0.47
CA VAL A 114 -2.06 5.34 0.22
C VAL A 114 -1.33 5.83 -1.02
N ALA A 115 -0.01 5.99 -0.91
CA ALA A 115 0.87 6.30 -2.03
C ALA A 115 1.58 5.03 -2.51
N MET A 116 1.77 4.93 -3.82
CA MET A 116 2.56 3.88 -4.47
C MET A 116 3.55 4.56 -5.40
N THR A 117 4.84 4.48 -5.08
CA THR A 117 5.88 5.28 -5.75
C THR A 117 7.11 4.45 -6.10
N ASP A 118 7.82 4.80 -7.17
CA ASP A 118 9.13 4.23 -7.56
C ASP A 118 10.29 5.12 -7.03
N CYS A 119 10.01 6.41 -6.84
CA CYS A 119 11.04 7.39 -6.49
C CYS A 119 10.67 8.32 -5.32
N ASN A 120 9.75 7.89 -4.43
CA ASN A 120 9.22 8.70 -3.35
C ASN A 120 8.59 10.02 -3.79
N GLN A 121 8.24 10.18 -5.07
CA GLN A 121 7.53 11.37 -5.56
C GLN A 121 6.04 11.06 -5.69
N ILE A 122 5.23 12.10 -5.50
CA ILE A 122 3.78 12.03 -5.73
C ILE A 122 3.48 13.02 -6.85
N GLU A 123 3.28 12.49 -8.04
CA GLU A 123 2.99 13.29 -9.23
C GLU A 123 1.48 13.41 -9.49
N THR A 124 0.73 12.39 -9.07
CA THR A 124 -0.71 12.30 -9.31
C THR A 124 -1.46 12.01 -8.02
N ILE A 125 -2.65 12.58 -7.89
CA ILE A 125 -3.59 12.30 -6.82
C ILE A 125 -4.89 11.80 -7.46
N LYS A 126 -5.40 10.67 -6.98
CA LYS A 126 -6.66 10.09 -7.44
C LYS A 126 -7.60 9.83 -6.28
N LYS A 127 -8.88 10.11 -6.49
CA LYS A 127 -9.95 9.78 -5.55
C LYS A 127 -10.78 8.66 -6.17
N ILE A 128 -10.91 7.55 -5.46
CA ILE A 128 -11.60 6.36 -5.94
C ILE A 128 -12.45 5.75 -4.83
N ASN A 129 -13.48 4.99 -5.21
CA ASN A 129 -14.20 4.15 -4.27
C ASN A 129 -13.50 2.79 -4.12
N LEU A 130 -13.70 2.12 -2.99
CA LEU A 130 -13.16 0.78 -2.75
C LEU A 130 -13.57 -0.22 -3.85
N SER A 131 -14.75 -0.06 -4.44
CA SER A 131 -15.21 -0.89 -5.56
C SER A 131 -14.40 -0.72 -6.85
N GLU A 132 -13.67 0.40 -6.98
CA GLU A 132 -12.87 0.77 -8.15
C GLU A 132 -11.37 0.47 -7.94
N LEU A 133 -10.97 0.04 -6.73
CA LEU A 133 -9.58 -0.13 -6.31
C LEU A 133 -8.77 -0.97 -7.31
N TYR A 134 -9.26 -2.16 -7.64
CA TYR A 134 -8.55 -3.08 -8.55
C TYR A 134 -8.43 -2.49 -9.94
N ASP A 135 -9.54 -2.06 -10.53
CA ASP A 135 -9.58 -1.60 -11.92
C ASP A 135 -8.70 -0.36 -12.12
N VAL A 136 -8.78 0.63 -11.21
CA VAL A 136 -8.02 1.87 -11.35
C VAL A 136 -6.53 1.64 -11.13
N ILE A 137 -6.15 0.94 -10.05
CA ILE A 137 -4.73 0.76 -9.72
C ILE A 137 -4.05 -0.14 -10.76
N HIS A 138 -4.68 -1.24 -11.19
CA HIS A 138 -4.12 -2.05 -12.29
C HIS A 138 -3.95 -1.24 -13.56
N ALA A 139 -4.94 -0.42 -13.94
CA ALA A 139 -4.85 0.41 -15.15
C ALA A 139 -3.67 1.40 -15.09
N ASP A 140 -3.35 1.93 -13.91
CA ASP A 140 -2.19 2.80 -13.74
C ASP A 140 -0.88 2.02 -13.90
N PHE A 141 -0.72 0.90 -13.21
CA PHE A 141 0.47 0.06 -13.36
C PHE A 141 0.65 -0.44 -14.81
N GLU A 142 -0.44 -0.79 -15.50
CA GLU A 142 -0.39 -1.17 -16.91
C GLU A 142 0.06 -0.02 -17.82
N LYS A 143 -0.42 1.19 -17.56
CA LYS A 143 -0.09 2.39 -18.34
C LYS A 143 1.38 2.79 -18.16
N TYR A 144 1.88 2.79 -16.93
CA TYR A 144 3.22 3.27 -16.62
C TYR A 144 4.29 2.18 -16.69
N ARG A 145 3.89 0.91 -16.62
CA ARG A 145 4.78 -0.26 -16.56
C ARG A 145 5.76 -0.21 -15.37
N ALA A 146 5.38 0.51 -14.31
CA ALA A 146 6.12 0.76 -13.09
C ALA A 146 5.13 1.23 -12.00
N PRO A 147 5.55 1.34 -10.72
CA PRO A 147 4.77 2.08 -9.73
C PRO A 147 4.40 3.48 -10.23
N PRO A 148 3.16 3.94 -10.03
CA PRO A 148 2.60 5.07 -10.77
C PRO A 148 2.90 6.45 -10.15
N ASP A 149 3.75 6.54 -9.12
CA ASP A 149 4.01 7.77 -8.35
C ASP A 149 2.71 8.51 -7.99
N THR A 150 1.73 7.73 -7.53
CA THR A 150 0.34 8.20 -7.32
C THR A 150 -0.09 8.00 -5.87
N LEU A 151 -0.74 9.02 -5.32
CA LEU A 151 -1.48 8.97 -4.06
C LEU A 151 -2.96 8.72 -4.34
N TYR A 152 -3.48 7.65 -3.77
CA TYR A 152 -4.87 7.25 -3.85
C TYR A 152 -5.59 7.60 -2.56
N GLU A 153 -6.66 8.38 -2.67
CA GLU A 153 -7.66 8.56 -1.64
C GLU A 153 -8.83 7.62 -1.93
N ILE A 154 -8.94 6.55 -1.14
CA ILE A 154 -9.90 5.45 -1.30
C ILE A 154 -11.03 5.62 -0.28
N THR A 155 -12.27 5.81 -0.75
CA THR A 155 -13.47 5.89 0.11
C THR A 155 -14.28 4.60 0.10
N VAL A 156 -14.92 4.26 1.24
CA VAL A 156 -15.66 3.00 1.46
C VAL A 156 -17.16 3.21 1.56
#